data_AF-A0A358T3Y0-F1
#
_entry.id   AF-A0A358T3Y0-F1
#
_cell.length_a   1.000
_cell.length_b   1.000
_cell.length_c   1.000
_cell.angle_alpha   90.00
_cell.angle_beta   90.00
_cell.angle_gamma   90.00
#
_symmetry.space_group_name_H-M   'P 1'
#
loop_
_entity.id
_entity.type
_entity.pdbx_description
1 polymer ?
#
loop_
_entity_poly.entity_id
_entity_poly.type
_entity_poly.pdbx_seq_one_letter_code
_entity_poly.pdbx_strand_id
1 'polypeptide(L)'
;MAPIQGRAELFSHKADMGIRGIGPTFDQAFEQAGVALTNILIDPKQIKSEIRVSVSCAAPKIEVLFFDWINALIYEMAHKHLIFSRYHVII
;
A
#
# COMPACT_ATOMS: atom_id res chain seq x y z
N MET A 1 16.81 20.53 2.42
CA MET A 1 16.81 19.15 2.92
C MET A 1 15.98 18.32 1.96
N ALA A 2 16.54 17.26 1.37
CA ALA A 2 15.74 16.33 0.58
C ALA A 2 14.70 15.68 1.52
N PRO A 3 13.43 15.53 1.10
CA PRO A 3 12.42 14.89 1.94
C PRO A 3 12.90 13.48 2.29
N ILE A 4 12.66 13.06 3.53
CA ILE A 4 12.95 11.70 3.97
C ILE A 4 12.14 10.78 3.08
N GLN A 5 12.81 10.07 2.17
CA GLN A 5 12.13 9.18 1.24
C GLN A 5 11.54 8.02 2.03
N GLY A 6 10.23 7.84 1.97
CA GLY A 6 9.55 6.74 2.63
C GLY A 6 10.11 5.38 2.19
N ARG A 7 9.97 4.37 3.05
CA ARG A 7 10.50 3.02 2.81
C ARG A 7 9.38 1.98 2.89
N ALA A 8 9.27 1.19 1.83
CA ALA A 8 8.50 -0.04 1.78
C ALA A 8 9.38 -1.22 2.21
N GLU A 9 8.92 -2.03 3.14
CA GLU A 9 9.63 -3.22 3.60
C GLU A 9 8.75 -4.45 3.56
N LEU A 10 9.37 -5.58 3.23
CA LEU A 10 8.85 -6.91 3.48
C LEU A 10 9.62 -7.49 4.66
N PHE A 11 8.93 -8.21 5.54
CA PHE A 11 9.58 -8.92 6.63
C PHE A 11 8.99 -10.31 6.80
N SER A 12 9.83 -11.27 7.19
CA SER A 12 9.38 -12.63 7.46
C SER A 12 8.43 -12.63 8.65
N HIS A 13 7.22 -13.13 8.44
CA HIS A 13 6.28 -13.45 9.50
C HIS A 13 6.22 -14.97 9.64
N LYS A 14 5.97 -15.50 10.85
CA LYS A 14 6.09 -16.96 11.12
C LYS A 14 5.19 -17.86 10.25
N ALA A 15 4.19 -17.29 9.57
CA ALA A 15 3.29 -18.00 8.66
C ALA A 15 3.36 -17.50 7.20
N ASP A 16 3.68 -16.22 6.97
CA ASP A 16 3.53 -15.55 5.67
C ASP A 16 4.60 -14.43 5.51
N MET A 17 4.27 -13.39 4.76
CA MET A 17 5.08 -12.20 4.56
C MET A 17 4.35 -10.97 5.12
N GLY A 18 5.01 -10.26 6.02
CA GLY A 18 4.52 -8.98 6.53
C GLY A 18 4.92 -7.82 5.62
N ILE A 19 4.07 -6.80 5.55
CA ILE A 19 4.34 -5.53 4.86
C ILE A 19 4.52 -4.41 5.89
N ARG A 20 5.42 -3.48 5.60
CA ARG A 20 5.58 -2.27 6.41
C ARG A 20 5.82 -1.07 5.50
N GLY A 21 5.06 -0.01 5.72
CA GLY A 21 5.31 1.30 5.15
C GLY A 21 5.84 2.27 6.21
N ILE A 22 6.90 3.00 5.87
CA ILE A 22 7.54 3.97 6.75
C ILE A 22 7.54 5.32 6.04
N GLY A 23 7.02 6.34 6.71
CA GLY A 23 7.01 7.72 6.21
C GLY A 23 6.87 8.74 7.35
N PRO A 24 7.16 10.02 7.09
CA PRO A 24 7.02 11.11 8.06
C PRO A 24 5.55 11.46 8.38
N THR A 25 4.58 11.00 7.58
CA THR A 25 3.14 11.16 7.81
C THR A 25 2.42 9.82 7.65
N PHE A 26 1.20 9.72 8.18
CA PHE A 26 0.36 8.53 7.96
C PHE A 26 0.06 8.33 6.47
N ASP A 27 -0.24 9.39 5.72
CA ASP A 27 -0.43 9.34 4.26
C ASP A 27 0.74 8.62 3.58
N GLN A 28 1.97 9.08 3.85
CA GLN A 28 3.16 8.51 3.24
C GLN A 28 3.45 7.09 3.76
N ALA A 29 3.18 6.80 5.03
CA ALA A 29 3.33 5.44 5.57
C ALA A 29 2.34 4.46 4.91
N PHE A 30 1.09 4.87 4.70
CA PHE A 30 0.08 4.08 3.99
C PHE A 30 0.51 3.86 2.53
N GLU A 31 0.93 4.92 1.81
CA GLU A 31 1.46 4.80 0.45
C GLU A 31 2.60 3.77 0.36
N GLN A 32 3.56 3.82 1.28
CA GLN A 32 4.67 2.87 1.31
C GLN A 32 4.24 1.45 1.67
N ALA A 33 3.20 1.28 2.48
CA ALA A 33 2.64 -0.04 2.74
C ALA A 33 1.93 -0.62 1.51
N GLY A 34 1.24 0.22 0.73
CA GLY A 34 0.72 -0.16 -0.58
C GLY A 34 1.84 -0.62 -1.53
N VAL A 35 2.93 0.14 -1.60
CA VAL A 35 4.12 -0.27 -2.38
C VAL A 35 4.68 -1.60 -1.87
N ALA A 36 4.77 -1.80 -0.56
CA ALA A 36 5.23 -3.07 0.02
C ALA A 36 4.30 -4.23 -0.35
N LEU A 37 2.98 -4.03 -0.37
CA LEU A 37 2.01 -5.03 -0.84
C LEU A 37 2.25 -5.41 -2.31
N THR A 38 2.46 -4.44 -3.20
CA THR A 38 2.84 -4.71 -4.60
C THR A 38 4.18 -5.44 -4.69
N ASN A 39 5.13 -5.07 -3.83
CA ASN A 39 6.36 -5.77 -3.45
C ASN A 39 6.28 -7.30 -3.50
N ILE A 40 5.18 -7.83 -2.95
CA ILE A 40 4.93 -9.27 -2.82
C ILE A 40 4.73 -9.94 -4.17
N LEU A 41 4.12 -9.22 -5.12
CA LEU A 41 3.69 -9.74 -6.41
C LEU A 41 4.72 -9.48 -7.50
N ILE A 42 5.24 -8.26 -7.60
CA ILE A 42 6.12 -7.82 -8.69
C ILE A 42 6.82 -6.50 -8.34
N ASP A 43 7.99 -6.23 -8.94
CA ASP A 43 8.59 -4.90 -8.91
C ASP A 43 7.64 -3.87 -9.54
N PRO A 44 7.18 -2.84 -8.80
CA PRO A 44 6.26 -1.82 -9.31
C PRO A 44 6.76 -1.09 -10.57
N LYS A 45 8.08 -1.05 -10.80
CA LYS A 45 8.67 -0.45 -12.01
C LYS A 45 8.32 -1.20 -13.29
N GLN A 46 7.92 -2.47 -13.19
CA GLN A 46 7.50 -3.29 -14.33
C GLN A 46 6.03 -3.05 -14.71
N ILE A 47 5.27 -2.31 -13.89
CA ILE A 47 3.85 -2.08 -14.08
C ILE A 47 3.61 -0.76 -14.81
N LYS A 48 2.87 -0.80 -15.92
CA LYS A 48 2.37 0.41 -16.59
C LYS A 48 1.14 0.94 -15.86
N SER A 49 1.17 2.24 -15.53
CA SER A 49 0.13 2.88 -14.72
C SER A 49 -0.92 3.54 -15.60
N GLU A 50 -1.82 2.73 -16.15
CA GLU A 50 -2.79 3.16 -17.17
C GLU A 50 -4.15 3.54 -16.60
N ILE A 51 -4.52 2.93 -15.46
CA ILE A 51 -5.85 3.07 -14.85
C ILE A 51 -5.69 3.62 -13.43
N ARG A 52 -6.57 4.55 -13.05
CA ARG A 52 -6.71 5.04 -11.68
C ARG A 52 -7.96 4.42 -11.05
N VAL A 53 -7.81 3.89 -9.85
CA VAL A 53 -8.92 3.41 -9.01
C VAL A 53 -8.97 4.26 -7.74
N SER A 54 -10.15 4.75 -7.40
CA SER A 54 -10.38 5.47 -6.14
C SER A 54 -10.85 4.49 -5.07
N VAL A 55 -10.17 4.47 -3.93
CA VAL A 55 -10.51 3.67 -2.75
C VAL A 55 -10.79 4.64 -1.60
N SER A 56 -11.86 4.41 -0.86
CA SER A 56 -12.23 5.18 0.33
C SER A 56 -12.54 4.23 1.47
N CYS A 57 -12.01 4.53 2.65
CA CYS A 57 -12.20 3.76 3.86
C CYS A 57 -12.47 4.73 5.01
N ALA A 58 -13.24 4.29 6.01
CA ALA A 58 -13.52 5.05 7.22
C ALA A 58 -13.52 4.11 8.41
N ALA A 59 -12.76 4.45 9.44
CA ALA A 59 -12.67 3.68 10.67
C ALA A 59 -12.38 4.61 11.86
N PRO A 60 -12.80 4.24 13.08
CA PRO A 60 -12.63 5.08 14.27
C PRO A 60 -11.18 5.14 14.79
N LYS A 61 -10.29 4.26 14.30
CA LYS A 61 -8.88 4.18 14.70
C LYS A 61 -7.98 3.92 13.50
N ILE A 62 -6.76 4.44 13.55
CA ILE A 62 -5.81 4.40 12.44
C ILE A 62 -5.36 2.97 12.09
N GLU A 63 -5.20 2.10 13.10
CA GLU A 63 -4.82 0.71 12.89
C GLU A 63 -5.92 -0.11 12.19
N VAL A 64 -7.19 0.20 12.47
CA VAL A 64 -8.33 -0.40 11.80
C VAL A 64 -8.46 0.15 10.38
N LEU A 65 -8.28 1.48 10.21
CA LEU A 65 -8.27 2.11 8.89
C LEU A 65 -7.20 1.50 7.99
N PHE A 66 -6.01 1.24 8.53
CA PHE A 66 -4.92 0.61 7.81
C PHE A 66 -5.28 -0.81 7.35
N PHE A 67 -5.86 -1.62 8.26
CA PHE A 67 -6.31 -2.95 7.93
C PHE A 67 -7.38 -2.95 6.83
N ASP A 68 -8.41 -2.11 6.97
CA ASP A 68 -9.49 -1.99 5.99
C ASP A 68 -8.98 -1.52 4.63
N TRP A 69 -8.05 -0.56 4.62
CA TRP A 69 -7.46 -0.03 3.40
C TRP A 69 -6.64 -1.09 2.66
N ILE A 70 -5.79 -1.86 3.35
CA ILE A 70 -5.04 -2.97 2.74
C ILE A 70 -6.00 -4.02 2.17
N ASN A 71 -7.08 -4.37 2.88
CA ASN A 71 -8.09 -5.31 2.38
C ASN A 71 -8.80 -4.79 1.13
N ALA A 72 -9.12 -3.49 1.09
CA ALA A 72 -9.73 -2.88 -0.08
C ALA A 72 -8.81 -2.95 -1.31
N LEU A 73 -7.50 -2.72 -1.14
CA LEU A 73 -6.52 -2.88 -2.22
C LEU A 73 -6.47 -4.33 -2.72
N ILE A 74 -6.41 -5.31 -1.82
CA ILE A 74 -6.39 -6.73 -2.17
C ILE A 74 -7.67 -7.12 -2.90
N TYR A 75 -8.83 -6.66 -2.44
CA TYR A 75 -10.11 -6.89 -3.09
C TYR A 75 -10.11 -6.36 -4.52
N GLU A 76 -9.67 -5.12 -4.73
CA GLU A 76 -9.60 -4.51 -6.06
C GLU A 76 -8.64 -5.26 -7.01
N MET A 77 -7.48 -5.68 -6.50
CA MET A 77 -6.53 -6.50 -7.27
C MET A 77 -7.14 -7.84 -7.68
N ALA A 78 -7.80 -8.54 -6.75
CA ALA A 78 -8.41 -9.84 -7.00
C ALA A 78 -9.63 -9.76 -7.92
N HIS A 79 -10.49 -8.74 -7.73
CA HIS A 79 -11.74 -8.61 -8.47
C HIS A 79 -11.55 -8.07 -9.90
N LYS A 80 -10.65 -7.10 -10.09
CA LYS A 80 -10.43 -6.46 -11.39
C LYS A 80 -9.21 -7.01 -12.15
N HIS A 81 -8.50 -7.97 -11.56
CA HIS A 81 -7.24 -8.49 -12.09
C HIS A 81 -6.20 -7.39 -12.35
N LEU A 82 -6.14 -6.40 -11.45
CA LEU A 82 -5.22 -5.26 -11.52
C LEU A 82 -4.07 -5.43 -10.53
N ILE A 83 -2.95 -4.76 -10.80
CA ILE A 83 -1.88 -4.56 -9.83
C ILE A 83 -1.58 -3.06 -9.78
N PHE A 84 -1.49 -2.50 -8.57
CA PHE A 84 -1.21 -1.09 -8.38
C PHE A 84 0.28 -0.83 -8.27
N SER A 85 0.77 0.23 -8.92
CA SER A 85 2.19 0.60 -8.93
C SER A 85 2.48 1.92 -8.22
N ARG A 86 1.45 2.73 -8.01
CA ARG A 86 1.53 4.05 -7.39
C ARG A 86 0.32 4.26 -6.49
N TYR A 87 0.58 4.92 -5.38
CA TYR A 87 -0.41 5.23 -4.37
C TYR A 87 -0.36 6.72 -4.10
N HIS A 88 -1.54 7.30 -3.90
CA HIS A 88 -1.67 8.66 -3.40
C HIS A 88 -2.75 8.64 -2.32
N VAL A 89 -2.36 8.93 -1.09
CA VAL A 89 -3.22 8.81 0.09
C VAL A 89 -3.39 10.16 0.75
N ILE A 90 -4.59 10.41 1.28
CA ILE A 90 -4.95 11.60 2.05
C ILE A 90 -5.81 11.08 3.20
N ILE A 91 -5.37 11.29 4.45
CA ILE A 91 -6.05 10.78 5.66
C ILE A 91 -6.28 11.92 6.67
#